data_AF-A0A9E5LBH3-F1
#
_entry.id   AF-A0A9E5LBH3-F1
#
_cell.length_a   1.000
_cell.length_b   1.000
_cell.length_c   1.000
_cell.angle_alpha   90.00
_cell.angle_beta   90.00
_cell.angle_gamma   90.00
#
_symmetry.space_group_name_H-M   'P 1'
#
loop_
_entity.id
_entity.type
_entity.pdbx_description
1 polymer ?
#
loop_
_entity_poly.entity_id
_entity_poly.type
_entity_poly.pdbx_seq_one_letter_code
_entity_poly.pdbx_strand_id
1 'polypeptide(L)'
;MALKGVKIIVSHNIFWFRNNLRIHDNYPLVQCIKDSTSISFVYIVNRRLRILNDEENHKNKFLIDALNQLKINLSDLGHTLYVIEGEPSVIFSSIAKQHQINKIYCEKIISPYEKDEESSITEPRVLSYWDSSLLNIDDLDFDVIDLPDTFTTFRKRVESKTITVTLHESLKLPKPANLLNIKSCQLPNYQNTYSGSVDFLNHYTNCENGAQNYLKDYFSDTKAHKYKQTRNELMGNEFSTKFSVWLAHGLIFIRTIMERLF
;
A
#
# COMPACT_ATOMS: atom_id res chain seq x y z
N MET A 1 -31.09 -33.13 24.38
CA MET A 1 -31.28 -31.71 24.04
C MET A 1 -30.07 -31.29 23.22
N ALA A 2 -30.22 -31.22 21.90
CA ALA A 2 -29.09 -31.06 20.97
C ALA A 2 -28.52 -29.64 21.05
N LEU A 3 -27.22 -29.54 21.31
CA LEU A 3 -26.44 -28.30 21.15
C LEU A 3 -26.52 -27.90 19.67
N LYS A 4 -27.30 -26.84 19.38
CA LYS A 4 -27.32 -26.20 18.06
C LYS A 4 -25.88 -25.76 17.75
N GLY A 5 -25.25 -26.43 16.79
CA GLY A 5 -23.91 -26.10 16.34
C GLY A 5 -23.84 -24.62 15.95
N VAL A 6 -22.85 -23.91 16.49
CA VAL A 6 -22.51 -22.57 16.06
C VAL A 6 -22.17 -22.66 14.58
N LYS A 7 -23.06 -22.15 13.72
CA LYS A 7 -22.83 -22.07 12.29
C LYS A 7 -21.68 -21.08 12.13
N ILE A 8 -20.47 -21.57 11.86
CA ILE A 8 -19.33 -20.70 11.53
C ILE A 8 -19.77 -19.94 10.28
N ILE A 9 -19.96 -18.63 10.42
CA ILE A 9 -20.23 -17.75 9.28
C ILE A 9 -18.91 -17.68 8.51
N VAL A 10 -18.85 -18.36 7.37
CA VAL A 10 -17.71 -18.26 6.46
C VAL A 10 -17.80 -16.90 5.79
N SER A 11 -16.79 -16.06 6.01
CA SER A 11 -16.61 -14.79 5.32
C SER A 11 -15.40 -14.84 4.39
N HIS A 12 -15.64 -14.59 3.10
CA HIS A 12 -14.60 -14.44 2.09
C HIS A 12 -14.58 -12.99 1.62
N ASN A 13 -13.51 -12.27 1.97
CA ASN A 13 -13.32 -10.88 1.54
C ASN A 13 -12.15 -10.76 0.57
N ILE A 14 -12.15 -9.65 -0.17
CA ILE A 14 -11.05 -9.28 -1.04
C ILE A 14 -10.28 -8.13 -0.39
N PHE A 15 -8.96 -8.23 -0.38
CA PHE A 15 -8.09 -7.09 -0.20
C PHE A 15 -7.65 -6.53 -1.54
N TRP A 16 -8.03 -5.28 -1.83
CA TRP A 16 -7.65 -4.55 -3.02
C TRP A 16 -6.47 -3.63 -2.71
N PHE A 17 -5.29 -4.03 -3.17
CA PHE A 17 -4.08 -3.23 -3.10
C PHE A 17 -4.18 -2.01 -4.02
N ARG A 18 -3.75 -0.86 -3.52
CA ARG A 18 -3.62 0.41 -4.26
C ARG A 18 -2.21 0.98 -4.09
N ASN A 19 -2.05 2.12 -3.43
CA ASN A 19 -0.75 2.72 -3.14
C ASN A 19 -0.19 2.26 -1.78
N ASN A 20 -0.51 1.01 -1.40
CA ASN A 20 -0.18 0.40 -0.12
C ASN A 20 0.33 -1.03 -0.31
N LEU A 21 1.35 -1.22 -1.17
CA LEU A 21 1.88 -2.52 -1.62
C LEU A 21 2.69 -3.30 -0.54
N ARG A 22 2.28 -3.19 0.72
CA ARG A 22 2.92 -3.81 1.89
C ARG A 22 1.93 -4.67 2.67
N ILE A 23 2.44 -5.67 3.38
CA ILE A 23 1.66 -6.55 4.25
C ILE A 23 1.67 -6.01 5.69
N HIS A 24 2.80 -5.47 6.15
CA HIS A 24 2.93 -4.98 7.52
C HIS A 24 2.46 -3.52 7.63
N ASP A 25 1.99 -3.15 8.83
CA ASP A 25 1.52 -1.80 9.14
C ASP A 25 0.53 -1.25 8.08
N ASN A 26 -0.37 -2.10 7.60
CA ASN A 26 -1.38 -1.77 6.59
C ASN A 26 -2.77 -1.87 7.22
N TYR A 27 -3.31 -0.75 7.69
CA TYR A 27 -4.54 -0.73 8.48
C TYR A 27 -5.76 -1.30 7.73
N PRO A 28 -6.02 -0.94 6.46
CA PRO A 28 -7.03 -1.60 5.64
C PRO A 28 -6.93 -3.12 5.62
N LEU A 29 -5.69 -3.65 5.52
CA LEU A 29 -5.45 -5.09 5.48
C LEU A 29 -5.75 -5.74 6.84
N VAL A 30 -5.36 -5.09 7.93
CA VAL A 30 -5.70 -5.54 9.29
C VAL A 30 -7.21 -5.66 9.48
N GLN A 31 -7.99 -4.67 9.01
CA GLN A 31 -9.45 -4.74 9.07
C GLN A 31 -10.01 -5.89 8.21
N CYS A 32 -9.45 -6.08 7.00
CA CYS A 32 -9.83 -7.20 6.14
C CYS A 32 -9.59 -8.55 6.82
N ILE A 33 -8.42 -8.74 7.46
CA ILE A 33 -8.04 -9.98 8.14
C ILE A 33 -9.01 -10.28 9.29
N LYS A 34 -9.33 -9.29 10.14
CA LYS A 34 -10.24 -9.45 11.29
C LYS A 34 -11.65 -9.88 10.87
N ASP A 35 -12.09 -9.44 9.70
CA ASP A 35 -13.43 -9.72 9.17
C ASP A 35 -13.50 -10.97 8.27
N SER A 36 -12.39 -11.70 8.08
CA SER A 36 -12.27 -12.78 7.08
C SER A 36 -11.97 -14.15 7.67
N THR A 37 -12.71 -15.16 7.22
CA THR A 37 -12.30 -16.57 7.34
C THR A 37 -11.39 -17.01 6.19
N SER A 38 -11.54 -16.38 5.02
CA SER A 38 -10.66 -16.53 3.86
C SER A 38 -10.49 -15.20 3.11
N ILE A 39 -9.35 -15.04 2.44
CA ILE A 39 -8.98 -13.79 1.78
C ILE A 39 -8.39 -14.03 0.38
N SER A 40 -8.73 -13.15 -0.55
CA SER A 40 -8.09 -13.04 -1.87
C SER A 40 -7.47 -11.66 -2.04
N PHE A 41 -6.35 -11.60 -2.76
CA PHE A 41 -5.60 -10.35 -2.99
C PHE A 41 -5.69 -9.91 -4.44
N VAL A 42 -6.10 -8.68 -4.67
CA VAL A 42 -6.30 -8.12 -6.02
C VAL A 42 -5.55 -6.80 -6.14
N TYR A 43 -4.91 -6.57 -7.28
CA TYR A 43 -4.44 -5.27 -7.73
C TYR A 43 -5.05 -4.99 -9.11
N ILE A 44 -5.63 -3.80 -9.29
CA ILE A 44 -6.27 -3.42 -10.54
C ILE A 44 -5.45 -2.35 -11.24
N VAL A 45 -5.04 -2.62 -12.47
CA VAL A 45 -4.40 -1.67 -13.38
C VAL A 45 -5.51 -0.96 -14.16
N ASN A 46 -5.86 0.26 -13.76
CA ASN A 46 -6.79 1.07 -14.55
C ASN A 46 -6.06 1.72 -15.73
N ARG A 47 -6.35 1.25 -16.95
CA ARG A 47 -5.77 1.78 -18.20
C ARG A 47 -5.96 3.29 -18.39
N ARG A 48 -7.00 3.89 -17.80
CA ARG A 48 -7.21 5.34 -17.86
C ARG A 48 -6.14 6.11 -17.09
N LEU A 49 -5.61 5.53 -16.02
CA LEU A 49 -4.63 6.16 -15.14
C LEU A 49 -3.20 5.73 -15.48
N ARG A 50 -3.02 4.47 -15.90
CA ARG A 50 -1.71 3.90 -16.16
C ARG A 50 -1.80 2.74 -17.13
N ILE A 51 -0.85 2.70 -18.06
CA ILE A 51 -0.56 1.53 -18.88
C ILE A 51 0.74 0.93 -18.36
N LEU A 52 0.72 -0.36 -18.01
CA LEU A 52 1.91 -1.13 -17.66
C LEU A 52 2.42 -1.83 -18.92
N ASN A 53 3.20 -1.10 -19.72
CA ASN A 53 3.82 -1.55 -20.96
C ASN A 53 5.36 -1.51 -20.86
N ASP A 54 6.01 -2.06 -21.89
CA ASP A 54 7.47 -2.16 -22.02
C ASP A 54 8.18 -0.85 -22.38
N GLU A 55 7.52 0.30 -22.23
CA GLU A 55 8.18 1.59 -22.45
C GLU A 55 9.11 1.92 -21.29
N GLU A 56 10.29 2.49 -21.60
CA GLU A 56 11.31 2.88 -20.62
C GLU A 56 10.83 4.01 -19.69
N ASN A 57 10.03 3.64 -18.70
CA ASN A 57 9.55 4.52 -17.64
C ASN A 57 9.91 3.91 -16.28
N HIS A 58 10.86 4.56 -15.58
CA HIS A 58 11.31 4.13 -14.26
C HIS A 58 10.16 3.92 -13.26
N LYS A 59 9.07 4.69 -13.35
CA LYS A 59 7.90 4.54 -12.46
C LYS A 59 7.14 3.24 -12.75
N ASN A 60 6.90 2.94 -14.02
CA ASN A 60 6.24 1.69 -14.43
C ASN A 60 7.12 0.50 -14.08
N LYS A 61 8.41 0.57 -14.39
CA LYS A 61 9.39 -0.46 -14.04
C LYS A 61 9.36 -0.74 -12.52
N PHE A 62 9.45 0.31 -11.69
CA PHE A 62 9.42 0.16 -10.24
C PHE A 62 8.13 -0.50 -9.74
N LEU A 63 6.97 -0.04 -10.22
CA LEU A 63 5.70 -0.67 -9.85
C LEU A 63 5.65 -2.14 -10.27
N ILE A 64 6.13 -2.47 -11.47
CA ILE A 64 6.13 -3.83 -12.00
C ILE A 64 7.05 -4.73 -11.16
N ASP A 65 8.27 -4.27 -10.85
CA ASP A 65 9.17 -4.99 -9.93
C ASP A 65 8.51 -5.20 -8.56
N ALA A 66 7.82 -4.18 -8.03
CA ALA A 66 7.11 -4.26 -6.75
C ALA A 66 5.93 -5.22 -6.74
N LEU A 67 5.12 -5.23 -7.80
CA LEU A 67 4.01 -6.18 -7.94
C LEU A 67 4.51 -7.60 -8.15
N ASN A 68 5.58 -7.81 -8.91
CA ASN A 68 6.21 -9.11 -9.08
C ASN A 68 6.72 -9.65 -7.74
N GLN A 69 7.40 -8.81 -6.96
CA GLN A 69 7.87 -9.23 -5.65
C GLN A 69 6.74 -9.42 -4.63
N LEU A 70 5.70 -8.58 -4.65
CA LEU A 70 4.51 -8.78 -3.81
C LEU A 70 3.81 -10.10 -4.13
N LYS A 71 3.75 -10.48 -5.42
CA LYS A 71 3.22 -11.78 -5.85
C LYS A 71 4.02 -12.94 -5.28
N ILE A 72 5.36 -12.85 -5.29
CA ILE A 72 6.25 -13.85 -4.67
C ILE A 72 5.99 -13.91 -3.15
N ASN A 73 6.01 -12.77 -2.47
CA ASN A 73 5.81 -12.69 -1.02
C ASN A 73 4.46 -13.29 -0.59
N LEU A 74 3.39 -13.03 -1.34
CA LEU A 74 2.08 -13.63 -1.07
C LEU A 74 2.06 -15.12 -1.39
N SER A 75 2.74 -15.57 -2.45
CA SER A 75 2.88 -16.98 -2.80
C SER A 75 3.59 -17.79 -1.71
N ASP A 76 4.63 -17.23 -1.10
CA ASP A 76 5.35 -17.85 0.02
C ASP A 76 4.44 -18.02 1.26
N LEU A 77 3.41 -17.19 1.37
CA LEU A 77 2.37 -17.28 2.40
C LEU A 77 1.17 -18.16 1.96
N GLY A 78 1.23 -18.78 0.78
CA GLY A 78 0.16 -19.63 0.23
C GLY A 78 -0.98 -18.88 -0.46
N HIS A 79 -0.82 -17.58 -0.72
CA HIS A 79 -1.81 -16.73 -1.37
C HIS A 79 -1.42 -16.38 -2.81
N THR A 80 -2.41 -15.99 -3.62
CA THR A 80 -2.19 -15.47 -4.97
C THR A 80 -2.54 -13.99 -5.03
N LEU A 81 -1.66 -13.19 -5.63
CA LEU A 81 -1.99 -11.84 -6.09
C LEU A 81 -2.56 -11.90 -7.50
N TYR A 82 -3.81 -11.47 -7.66
CA TYR A 82 -4.44 -11.29 -8.97
C TYR A 82 -4.20 -9.85 -9.44
N VAL A 83 -3.32 -9.68 -10.43
CA VAL A 83 -3.10 -8.40 -11.10
C VAL A 83 -3.99 -8.36 -12.33
N ILE A 84 -5.01 -7.50 -12.33
CA ILE A 84 -6.06 -7.50 -13.36
C ILE A 84 -6.08 -6.12 -14.02
N GLU A 85 -6.21 -6.07 -15.34
CA GLU A 85 -6.31 -4.82 -16.07
C GLU A 85 -7.76 -4.54 -16.47
N GLY A 86 -8.26 -3.34 -16.18
CA GLY A 86 -9.63 -2.95 -16.51
C GLY A 86 -10.26 -1.99 -15.49
N GLU A 87 -11.58 -1.82 -15.60
CA GLU A 87 -12.36 -0.96 -14.71
C GLU A 87 -12.72 -1.72 -13.41
N PRO A 88 -12.43 -1.16 -12.21
CA PRO A 88 -12.71 -1.83 -10.94
C PRO A 88 -14.16 -2.32 -10.78
N SER A 89 -15.14 -1.49 -11.14
CA SER A 89 -16.57 -1.85 -11.05
C SER A 89 -16.95 -3.07 -11.88
N VAL A 90 -16.43 -3.18 -13.11
CA VAL A 90 -16.67 -4.32 -13.99
C VAL A 90 -16.00 -5.59 -13.44
N ILE A 91 -14.75 -5.46 -12.98
CA ILE A 91 -13.97 -6.57 -12.43
C ILE A 91 -14.63 -7.12 -11.17
N PHE A 92 -14.93 -6.27 -10.19
CA PHE A 92 -15.52 -6.71 -8.94
C PHE A 92 -16.94 -7.24 -9.10
N SER A 93 -17.75 -6.65 -10.00
CA SER A 93 -19.07 -7.20 -10.34
C SER A 93 -18.95 -8.61 -10.94
N SER A 94 -17.95 -8.84 -11.80
CA SER A 94 -17.68 -10.17 -12.36
C SER A 94 -17.25 -11.17 -11.29
N ILE A 95 -16.32 -10.79 -10.41
CA ILE A 95 -15.85 -11.64 -9.31
C ILE A 95 -17.01 -12.01 -8.38
N ALA A 96 -17.85 -11.06 -7.99
CA ALA A 96 -18.98 -11.30 -7.09
C ALA A 96 -20.09 -12.19 -7.66
N LYS A 97 -20.22 -12.25 -8.99
CA LYS A 97 -21.16 -13.20 -9.64
C LYS A 97 -20.67 -14.64 -9.59
N GLN A 98 -19.36 -14.84 -9.57
CA GLN A 98 -18.74 -16.17 -9.61
C GLN A 98 -18.36 -16.69 -8.22
N HIS A 99 -18.14 -15.78 -7.28
CA HIS A 99 -17.61 -16.06 -5.95
C HIS A 99 -18.49 -15.40 -4.90
N GLN A 100 -18.71 -16.07 -3.76
CA GLN A 100 -19.43 -15.48 -2.63
C GLN A 100 -18.53 -14.49 -1.87
N ILE A 101 -18.32 -13.32 -2.45
CA ILE A 101 -17.54 -12.24 -1.83
C ILE A 101 -18.44 -11.43 -0.92
N ASN A 102 -18.04 -11.27 0.35
CA ASN A 102 -18.79 -10.48 1.31
C ASN A 102 -18.51 -8.98 1.16
N LYS A 103 -17.23 -8.59 1.14
CA LYS A 103 -16.79 -7.20 1.10
C LYS A 103 -15.44 -7.05 0.39
N ILE A 104 -15.15 -5.83 -0.04
CA ILE A 104 -13.83 -5.41 -0.54
C ILE A 104 -13.24 -4.43 0.47
N TYR A 105 -11.96 -4.62 0.81
CA TYR A 105 -11.19 -3.74 1.69
C TYR A 105 -10.07 -3.10 0.90
N CYS A 106 -9.87 -1.79 1.07
CA CYS A 106 -8.76 -1.06 0.47
C CYS A 106 -8.35 0.13 1.34
N GLU A 107 -7.19 0.73 1.01
CA GLU A 107 -6.86 2.08 1.46
C GLU A 107 -8.00 3.04 1.09
N LYS A 108 -8.10 4.22 1.70
CA LYS A 108 -8.96 5.34 1.28
C LYS A 108 -8.10 6.43 0.69
N ILE A 109 -8.35 6.80 -0.57
CA ILE A 109 -7.59 7.82 -1.30
C ILE A 109 -8.52 8.99 -1.59
N ILE A 110 -8.12 10.19 -1.16
CA ILE A 110 -8.93 11.41 -1.28
C ILE A 110 -8.55 12.17 -2.57
N SER A 111 -8.64 11.49 -3.71
CA SER A 111 -8.41 12.06 -5.04
C SER A 111 -9.63 11.76 -5.94
N PRO A 112 -9.99 12.66 -6.88
CA PRO A 112 -11.22 12.51 -7.67
C PRO A 112 -11.35 11.16 -8.38
N TYR A 113 -10.30 10.72 -9.06
CA TYR A 113 -10.33 9.47 -9.83
C TYR A 113 -10.54 8.24 -8.93
N GLU A 114 -9.81 8.14 -7.83
CA GLU A 114 -9.93 7.02 -6.89
C GLU A 114 -11.27 7.01 -6.15
N LYS A 115 -11.86 8.18 -5.89
CA LYS A 115 -13.23 8.30 -5.35
C LYS A 115 -14.27 7.83 -6.37
N ASP A 116 -14.10 8.20 -7.64
CA ASP A 116 -15.00 7.77 -8.71
C ASP A 116 -14.90 6.24 -8.92
N GLU A 117 -13.69 5.67 -8.87
CA GLU A 117 -13.50 4.21 -8.90
C GLU A 117 -14.22 3.51 -7.75
N GLU A 118 -14.00 3.95 -6.50
CA GLU A 118 -14.66 3.39 -5.32
C GLU A 118 -16.19 3.48 -5.41
N SER A 119 -16.71 4.65 -5.77
CA SER A 119 -18.16 4.88 -5.82
C SER A 119 -18.86 4.17 -6.99
N SER A 120 -18.13 3.84 -8.05
CA SER A 120 -18.66 3.06 -9.19
C SER A 120 -18.91 1.59 -8.85
N ILE A 121 -18.33 1.07 -7.76
CA ILE A 121 -18.51 -0.31 -7.32
C ILE A 121 -19.75 -0.39 -6.41
N THR A 122 -20.83 -0.97 -6.92
CA THR A 122 -22.09 -1.09 -6.17
C THR A 122 -22.16 -2.37 -5.33
N GLU A 123 -21.69 -3.48 -5.88
CA GLU A 123 -21.63 -4.78 -5.21
C GLU A 123 -20.37 -5.56 -5.63
N PRO A 124 -19.60 -6.13 -4.69
CA PRO A 124 -19.78 -6.12 -3.23
C PRO A 124 -19.46 -4.75 -2.61
N ARG A 125 -19.98 -4.49 -1.40
CA ARG A 125 -19.67 -3.25 -0.66
C ARG A 125 -18.15 -3.06 -0.46
N VAL A 126 -17.67 -1.88 -0.81
CA VAL A 126 -16.30 -1.43 -0.54
C VAL A 126 -16.20 -0.77 0.84
N LEU A 127 -15.23 -1.18 1.63
CA LEU A 127 -14.83 -0.54 2.89
C LEU A 127 -13.40 0.00 2.74
N SER A 128 -13.28 1.32 2.61
CA SER A 128 -11.99 1.99 2.50
C SER A 128 -11.57 2.64 3.83
N TYR A 129 -10.30 2.47 4.20
CA TYR A 129 -9.74 3.01 5.46
C TYR A 129 -8.56 3.94 5.17
N TRP A 130 -8.55 5.09 5.84
CA TRP A 130 -7.45 6.05 5.71
C TRP A 130 -6.17 5.49 6.35
N ASP A 131 -5.08 5.45 5.58
CA ASP A 131 -3.78 4.96 6.04
C ASP A 131 -2.63 5.57 5.21
N SER A 132 -2.71 6.89 4.97
CA SER A 132 -1.83 7.60 4.04
C SER A 132 -1.05 8.77 4.67
N SER A 133 -1.30 9.10 5.94
CA SER A 133 -0.64 10.22 6.64
C SER A 133 -0.01 9.80 7.97
N LEU A 134 0.98 10.58 8.41
CA LEU A 134 1.60 10.43 9.73
C LEU A 134 0.60 10.74 10.84
N LEU A 135 -0.11 11.86 10.69
CA LEU A 135 -1.10 12.31 11.64
C LEU A 135 -2.41 11.59 11.34
N ASN A 136 -3.05 11.02 12.35
CA ASN A 136 -4.44 10.63 12.22
C ASN A 136 -5.30 11.90 12.21
N ILE A 137 -6.30 11.96 11.34
CA ILE A 137 -7.20 13.10 11.24
C ILE A 137 -7.95 13.29 12.56
N ASP A 138 -8.29 12.18 13.22
CA ASP A 138 -9.01 12.19 14.51
C ASP A 138 -8.16 12.72 15.68
N ASP A 139 -6.83 12.81 15.52
CA ASP A 139 -5.91 13.35 16.54
C ASP A 139 -5.72 14.88 16.42
N LEU A 140 -6.20 15.49 15.33
CA LEU A 140 -6.11 16.93 15.11
C LEU A 140 -7.05 17.69 16.04
N ASP A 141 -6.65 18.88 16.48
CA ASP A 141 -7.48 19.78 17.29
C ASP A 141 -8.35 20.72 16.44
N PHE A 142 -8.53 20.41 15.17
CA PHE A 142 -9.33 21.15 14.21
C PHE A 142 -9.88 20.20 13.15
N ASP A 143 -11.02 20.58 12.58
CA ASP A 143 -11.57 19.91 11.42
C ASP A 143 -10.78 20.24 10.16
N VAL A 144 -10.84 19.34 9.17
CA VAL A 144 -10.16 19.54 7.87
C VAL A 144 -10.64 20.81 7.16
N ILE A 145 -11.87 21.26 7.41
CA ILE A 145 -12.41 22.51 6.86
C ILE A 145 -11.72 23.76 7.45
N ASP A 146 -11.13 23.63 8.63
CA ASP A 146 -10.41 24.68 9.35
C ASP A 146 -8.87 24.52 9.23
N LEU A 147 -8.42 23.78 8.20
CA LEU A 147 -7.00 23.58 7.95
C LEU A 147 -6.30 24.93 7.74
N PRO A 148 -5.19 25.23 8.46
CA PRO A 148 -4.50 26.49 8.28
C PRO A 148 -3.97 26.70 6.86
N ASP A 149 -4.16 27.91 6.32
CA ASP A 149 -3.75 28.28 4.96
C ASP A 149 -2.24 28.21 4.70
N THR A 150 -1.42 28.17 5.77
CA THR A 150 0.04 28.05 5.64
C THR A 150 0.57 26.81 6.34
N PHE A 151 1.53 26.15 5.69
CA PHE A 151 2.24 25.01 6.26
C PHE A 151 2.87 25.34 7.63
N THR A 152 3.41 26.55 7.80
CA THR A 152 4.05 26.96 9.06
C THR A 152 3.04 27.00 10.22
N THR A 153 1.85 27.55 10.00
CA THR A 153 0.78 27.57 11.02
C THR A 153 0.29 26.17 11.33
N PHE A 154 0.04 25.37 10.30
CA PHE A 154 -0.32 23.95 10.44
C PHE A 154 0.73 23.19 11.28
N ARG A 155 2.00 23.25 10.89
CA ARG A 155 3.11 22.56 11.55
C ARG A 155 3.24 22.95 13.03
N LYS A 156 3.22 24.26 13.33
CA LYS A 156 3.30 24.74 14.73
C LYS A 156 2.14 24.23 15.58
N ARG A 157 0.93 24.14 15.01
CA ARG A 157 -0.26 23.67 15.70
C ARG A 157 -0.17 22.18 16.02
N VAL A 158 0.17 21.36 15.03
CA VAL A 158 0.28 19.90 15.21
C VAL A 158 1.46 19.52 16.12
N GLU A 159 2.61 20.20 16.01
CA GLU A 159 3.78 19.95 16.87
C GLU A 159 3.61 20.47 18.31
N SER A 160 2.57 21.25 18.59
CA SER A 160 2.28 21.67 19.98
C SER A 160 1.80 20.52 20.86
N LYS A 161 1.37 19.42 20.24
CA LYS A 161 0.98 18.17 20.89
C LYS A 161 2.04 17.09 20.61
N THR A 162 2.14 16.13 21.51
CA THR A 162 2.96 14.94 21.27
C THR A 162 2.34 14.12 20.13
N ILE A 163 3.13 13.89 19.07
CA ILE A 163 2.75 12.99 17.98
C ILE A 163 3.02 11.57 18.44
N THR A 164 1.98 10.80 18.71
CA THR A 164 2.09 9.37 19.03
C THR A 164 2.17 8.57 17.74
N VAL A 165 3.17 7.71 17.64
CA VAL A 165 3.33 6.78 16.53
C VAL A 165 3.12 5.37 17.06
N THR A 166 2.19 4.63 16.48
CA THR A 166 1.90 3.25 16.85
C THR A 166 1.73 2.43 15.60
N LEU A 167 2.59 1.42 15.42
CA LEU A 167 2.41 0.46 14.34
C LEU A 167 1.18 -0.41 14.59
N HIS A 168 0.52 -0.78 13.50
CA HIS A 168 -0.56 -1.74 13.58
C HIS A 168 -0.05 -3.15 13.90
N GLU A 169 -0.86 -3.89 14.64
CA GLU A 169 -0.60 -5.28 14.98
C GLU A 169 -0.40 -6.14 13.72
N SER A 170 0.62 -7.00 13.75
CA SER A 170 0.84 -8.00 12.72
C SER A 170 -0.06 -9.21 12.96
N LEU A 171 -1.04 -9.41 12.09
CA LEU A 171 -1.98 -10.52 12.18
C LEU A 171 -1.63 -11.64 11.19
N LYS A 172 -1.96 -12.87 11.56
CA LYS A 172 -1.85 -14.02 10.65
C LYS A 172 -2.90 -13.91 9.55
N LEU A 173 -2.49 -14.11 8.30
CA LEU A 173 -3.42 -14.13 7.17
C LEU A 173 -4.46 -15.27 7.33
N PRO A 174 -5.75 -15.01 7.01
CA PRO A 174 -6.79 -16.04 6.90
C PRO A 174 -6.47 -17.07 5.81
N LYS A 175 -7.33 -18.08 5.67
CA LYS A 175 -7.12 -19.11 4.65
C LYS A 175 -7.07 -18.48 3.23
N PRO A 176 -6.18 -18.95 2.34
CA PRO A 176 -6.21 -18.49 0.96
C PRO A 176 -7.50 -18.94 0.28
N ALA A 177 -8.07 -18.04 -0.52
CA ALA A 177 -9.18 -18.35 -1.42
C ALA A 177 -8.82 -17.96 -2.84
N ASN A 178 -9.00 -18.91 -3.76
CA ASN A 178 -8.69 -18.72 -5.18
C ASN A 178 -9.91 -18.17 -5.91
N LEU A 179 -9.69 -17.11 -6.69
CA LEU A 179 -10.68 -16.59 -7.62
C LEU A 179 -10.59 -17.36 -8.93
N LEU A 180 -11.40 -18.42 -9.05
CA LEU A 180 -11.52 -19.22 -10.27
C LEU A 180 -11.92 -18.35 -11.47
N ASN A 181 -11.42 -18.70 -12.65
CA ASN A 181 -11.70 -18.03 -13.93
C ASN A 181 -11.27 -16.55 -14.02
N ILE A 182 -10.50 -16.05 -13.05
CA ILE A 182 -9.88 -14.74 -13.13
C ILE A 182 -8.51 -14.87 -13.78
N LYS A 183 -8.33 -14.21 -14.94
CA LYS A 183 -7.05 -14.12 -15.62
C LYS A 183 -6.25 -12.97 -15.04
N SER A 184 -5.16 -13.29 -14.34
CA SER A 184 -4.15 -12.29 -14.00
C SER A 184 -3.35 -11.93 -15.25
N CYS A 185 -3.06 -10.64 -15.41
CA CYS A 185 -2.09 -10.14 -16.38
C CYS A 185 -0.71 -10.74 -16.08
N GLN A 186 0.02 -11.03 -17.15
CA GLN A 186 1.45 -11.32 -17.05
C GLN A 186 2.16 -9.97 -16.95
N LEU A 187 2.84 -9.76 -15.82
CA LEU A 187 3.69 -8.60 -15.67
C LEU A 187 5.01 -8.87 -16.39
N PRO A 188 5.54 -7.91 -17.16
CA PRO A 188 6.84 -8.05 -17.79
C PRO A 188 7.93 -8.14 -16.71
N ASN A 189 9.06 -8.75 -17.06
CA ASN A 189 10.23 -8.84 -16.20
C ASN A 189 11.37 -8.06 -16.87
N TYR A 190 11.66 -6.86 -16.36
CA TYR A 190 12.70 -6.01 -16.92
C TYR A 190 14.06 -6.37 -16.33
N GLN A 191 15.00 -6.75 -17.20
CA GLN A 191 16.39 -6.97 -16.82
C GLN A 191 17.23 -5.69 -16.80
N ASN A 192 16.70 -4.58 -17.31
CA ASN A 192 17.42 -3.30 -17.34
C ASN A 192 17.62 -2.77 -15.92
N THR A 193 18.80 -2.21 -15.67
CA THR A 193 19.14 -1.56 -14.40
C THR A 193 18.59 -0.15 -14.34
N TYR A 194 18.32 0.33 -13.12
CA TYR A 194 18.03 1.74 -12.87
C TYR A 194 19.27 2.60 -13.14
N SER A 195 19.06 3.83 -13.60
CA SER A 195 20.15 4.77 -13.90
C SER A 195 19.85 6.17 -13.37
N GLY A 196 20.88 7.02 -13.32
CA GLY A 196 20.79 8.39 -12.83
C GLY A 196 20.46 8.45 -11.34
N SER A 197 19.58 9.38 -10.94
CA SER A 197 19.23 9.62 -9.53
C SER A 197 18.55 8.46 -8.78
N VAL A 198 18.25 7.36 -9.48
CA VAL A 198 17.59 6.16 -8.93
C VAL A 198 18.44 4.90 -9.09
N ASP A 199 19.70 5.03 -9.48
CA ASP A 199 20.65 3.90 -9.62
C ASP A 199 20.83 3.08 -8.34
N PHE A 200 20.68 3.72 -7.17
CA PHE A 200 20.77 3.07 -5.87
C PHE A 200 19.74 1.94 -5.71
N LEU A 201 18.62 1.98 -6.44
CA LEU A 201 17.60 0.93 -6.42
C LEU A 201 18.14 -0.41 -6.93
N ASN A 202 19.22 -0.43 -7.72
CA ASN A 202 19.83 -1.68 -8.17
C ASN A 202 20.43 -2.51 -7.01
N HIS A 203 20.64 -1.91 -5.84
CA HIS A 203 21.17 -2.60 -4.66
C HIS A 203 20.09 -3.15 -3.73
N TYR A 204 18.82 -2.90 -4.03
CA TYR A 204 17.69 -3.27 -3.19
C TYR A 204 16.62 -3.96 -4.02
N THR A 205 15.95 -4.94 -3.44
CA THR A 205 14.73 -5.48 -4.06
C THR A 205 13.63 -4.43 -3.95
N ASN A 206 12.93 -4.12 -5.05
CA ASN A 206 11.88 -3.09 -5.07
C ASN A 206 10.58 -3.58 -4.40
N CYS A 207 10.63 -3.89 -3.12
CA CYS A 207 9.50 -4.40 -2.34
C CYS A 207 9.54 -3.88 -0.92
N GLU A 208 8.57 -4.28 -0.10
CA GLU A 208 8.50 -3.94 1.32
C GLU A 208 9.82 -4.27 2.05
N ASN A 209 10.33 -5.50 1.91
CA ASN A 209 11.56 -5.91 2.59
C ASN A 209 12.79 -5.12 2.12
N GLY A 210 12.92 -4.85 0.82
CA GLY A 210 14.05 -4.05 0.33
C GLY A 210 13.96 -2.59 0.74
N ALA A 211 12.75 -2.05 0.85
CA ALA A 211 12.51 -0.74 1.42
C ALA A 211 12.89 -0.68 2.91
N GLN A 212 12.60 -1.73 3.69
CA GLN A 212 13.03 -1.85 5.09
C GLN A 212 14.55 -1.99 5.22
N ASN A 213 15.22 -2.71 4.30
CA ASN A 213 16.67 -2.80 4.25
C ASN A 213 17.28 -1.42 3.97
N TYR A 214 16.76 -0.71 2.97
CA TYR A 214 17.21 0.65 2.67
C TYR A 214 16.99 1.60 3.86
N LEU A 215 15.83 1.51 4.52
CA LEU A 215 15.52 2.26 5.73
C LEU A 215 16.60 2.01 6.80
N LYS A 216 16.91 0.74 7.07
CA LYS A 216 17.95 0.35 8.03
C LYS A 216 19.31 0.93 7.66
N ASP A 217 19.70 0.85 6.39
CA ASP A 217 21.00 1.34 5.91
C ASP A 217 21.10 2.87 5.95
N TYR A 218 19.99 3.58 5.72
CA TYR A 218 19.97 5.04 5.82
C TYR A 218 20.19 5.51 7.27
N PHE A 219 19.59 4.81 8.23
CA PHE A 219 19.67 5.13 9.66
C PHE A 219 20.86 4.50 10.40
N SER A 220 21.63 3.61 9.77
CA SER A 220 22.77 2.95 10.42
C SER A 220 24.02 3.82 10.54
N ASP A 221 24.05 4.98 9.88
CA ASP A 221 25.20 5.89 9.83
C ASP A 221 24.78 7.37 10.02
N THR A 222 25.70 8.30 9.83
CA THR A 222 25.56 9.75 10.02
C THR A 222 24.70 10.46 8.97
N LYS A 223 24.15 9.74 7.99
CA LYS A 223 23.32 10.30 6.89
C LYS A 223 22.13 11.08 7.41
N ALA A 224 21.33 10.48 8.31
CA ALA A 224 20.18 11.13 8.91
C ALA A 224 20.56 12.40 9.70
N HIS A 225 21.67 12.36 10.43
CA HIS A 225 22.18 13.49 11.22
C HIS A 225 22.62 14.68 10.35
N LYS A 226 23.03 14.42 9.11
CA LYS A 226 23.48 15.43 8.14
C LYS A 226 22.39 15.87 7.16
N TYR A 227 21.18 15.30 7.25
CA TYR A 227 20.09 15.54 6.28
C TYR A 227 19.79 17.03 6.07
N LYS A 228 19.77 17.84 7.14
CA LYS A 228 19.47 19.27 7.02
C LYS A 228 20.52 20.01 6.19
N GLN A 229 21.78 19.59 6.29
CA GLN A 229 22.92 20.18 5.58
C GLN A 229 22.97 19.71 4.13
N THR A 230 22.66 18.44 3.87
CA THR A 230 22.88 17.80 2.56
C THR A 230 21.65 17.82 1.63
N ARG A 231 20.42 17.96 2.15
CA ARG A 231 19.16 17.84 1.36
C ARG A 231 19.01 18.71 0.11
N ASN A 232 19.83 19.73 -0.06
CA ASN A 232 19.81 20.64 -1.22
C ASN A 232 20.90 20.33 -2.26
N GLU A 233 21.76 19.32 -2.01
CA GLU A 233 22.74 18.88 -3.01
C GLU A 233 22.03 18.19 -4.19
N LEU A 234 22.65 18.25 -5.37
CA LEU A 234 22.07 17.74 -6.62
C LEU A 234 22.80 16.51 -7.18
N MET A 235 23.92 16.11 -6.56
CA MET A 235 24.74 14.99 -7.03
C MET A 235 25.06 14.02 -5.89
N GLY A 236 25.12 12.73 -6.23
CA GLY A 236 25.34 11.64 -5.28
C GLY A 236 24.05 11.02 -4.75
N ASN A 237 24.15 9.91 -4.01
CA ASN A 237 22.98 9.18 -3.52
C ASN A 237 22.63 9.50 -2.06
N GLU A 238 23.58 10.05 -1.31
CA GLU A 238 23.50 10.16 0.15
C GLU A 238 22.95 11.50 0.66
N PHE A 239 22.71 12.45 -0.23
CA PHE A 239 22.29 13.80 0.15
C PHE A 239 20.87 13.92 0.69
N SER A 240 20.04 12.90 0.49
CA SER A 240 18.66 12.88 0.97
C SER A 240 18.22 11.45 1.24
N THR A 241 17.06 11.28 1.86
CA THR A 241 16.54 9.96 2.24
C THR A 241 16.21 9.07 1.05
N LYS A 242 15.90 9.63 -0.13
CA LYS A 242 15.37 8.88 -1.29
C LYS A 242 14.14 7.99 -1.01
N PHE A 243 13.49 8.10 0.16
CA PHE A 243 12.34 7.27 0.54
C PHE A 243 11.09 7.47 -0.33
N SER A 244 11.05 8.54 -1.14
CA SER A 244 9.88 8.96 -1.92
C SER A 244 9.34 7.85 -2.83
N VAL A 245 10.21 7.07 -3.45
CA VAL A 245 9.81 5.98 -4.35
C VAL A 245 9.07 4.87 -3.59
N TRP A 246 9.55 4.44 -2.41
CA TRP A 246 8.85 3.44 -1.61
C TRP A 246 7.60 3.98 -0.93
N LEU A 247 7.62 5.23 -0.44
CA LEU A 247 6.46 5.89 0.16
C LEU A 247 5.33 6.06 -0.86
N ALA A 248 5.63 6.46 -2.10
CA ALA A 248 4.63 6.68 -3.14
C ALA A 248 3.87 5.39 -3.53
N HIS A 249 4.49 4.23 -3.34
CA HIS A 249 3.88 2.91 -3.57
C HIS A 249 3.48 2.20 -2.27
N GLY A 250 3.64 2.87 -1.12
CA GLY A 250 3.33 2.37 0.21
C GLY A 250 4.04 1.08 0.58
N LEU A 251 5.27 0.89 0.09
CA LEU A 251 6.16 -0.23 0.44
C LEU A 251 6.80 -0.04 1.82
N ILE A 252 6.88 1.21 2.29
CA ILE A 252 7.11 1.59 3.69
C ILE A 252 6.06 2.60 4.08
N PHE A 253 5.82 2.72 5.38
CA PHE A 253 4.94 3.74 5.91
C PHE A 253 5.69 4.73 6.79
N ILE A 254 5.12 5.93 6.94
CA ILE A 254 5.77 6.99 7.70
C ILE A 254 5.92 6.64 9.18
N ARG A 255 5.00 5.83 9.75
CA ARG A 255 5.13 5.34 11.12
C ARG A 255 6.40 4.51 11.32
N THR A 256 6.72 3.62 10.37
CA THR A 256 7.95 2.81 10.41
C THR A 256 9.23 3.64 10.28
N ILE A 257 9.18 4.78 9.56
CA ILE A 257 10.30 5.73 9.50
C ILE A 257 10.45 6.46 10.83
N MET A 258 9.34 6.89 11.45
CA MET A 258 9.35 7.63 12.71
C MET A 258 9.89 6.80 13.87
N GLU A 259 9.61 5.49 13.91
CA GLU A 259 10.23 4.58 14.90
C GLU A 259 11.76 4.50 14.81
N ARG A 260 12.38 4.95 13.71
CA ARG A 260 13.84 5.01 13.56
C ARG A 260 14.43 6.36 13.98
N LEU A 261 13.59 7.38 14.14
CA LEU A 261 14.01 8.75 14.49
C LEU A 261 14.03 8.98 16.00
N PHE A 262 13.34 8.15 16.78
CA PHE A 262 13.24 8.19 18.23
C PHE A 262 13.83 6.92 18.83
#